data_AF-K0EPW3-F1
#
_entry.id   AF-K0EPW3-F1
#
_cell.length_a   1.000
_cell.length_b   1.000
_cell.length_c   1.000
_cell.angle_alpha   90.00
_cell.angle_beta   90.00
_cell.angle_gamma   90.00
#
_symmetry.space_group_name_H-M   'P 1'
#
loop_
_entity.id
_entity.type
_entity.pdbx_description
1 polymer ?
#
loop_
_entity_poly.entity_id
_entity_poly.type
_entity_poly.pdbx_seq_one_letter_code
_entity_poly.pdbx_strand_id
1 'polypeptide(L)' 'MTAMHCTHCGGDGLVPGFIEDSGDSSRGHVRWTEGALEIGSWGAIRTGRPHWLVDAYRCRDCSHLVLFTRPQEK' A
#
# COMPACT_ATOMS: atom_id res chain seq x y z
N MET A 1 -6.12 -17.46 -12.27
CA MET A 1 -6.03 -16.42 -11.22
C MET A 1 -7.33 -16.43 -10.46
N THR A 2 -7.29 -16.50 -9.13
CA THR A 2 -8.49 -16.38 -8.30
C THR A 2 -9.02 -14.95 -8.41
N ALA A 3 -10.33 -14.78 -8.58
CA ALA A 3 -10.93 -13.45 -8.54
C ALA A 3 -10.60 -12.80 -7.19
N MET A 4 -10.21 -11.53 -7.19
CA MET A 4 -9.94 -10.81 -5.95
C MET A 4 -11.27 -10.45 -5.27
N HIS A 5 -11.39 -10.84 -4.01
CA HIS A 5 -12.52 -10.49 -3.15
C HIS A 5 -12.05 -9.62 -1.99
N CYS A 6 -12.97 -8.86 -1.41
CA CYS A 6 -12.74 -8.18 -0.15
C CYS A 6 -12.49 -9.21 0.97
N THR A 7 -11.31 -9.19 1.57
CA THR A 7 -10.97 -10.12 2.66
C THR A 7 -11.75 -9.90 3.95
N HIS A 8 -12.40 -8.73 4.09
CA HIS A 8 -13.20 -8.41 5.27
C HIS A 8 -14.66 -8.88 5.16
N CYS A 9 -15.34 -8.61 4.03
CA CYS A 9 -16.77 -8.94 3.86
C CYS A 9 -17.06 -10.04 2.82
N GLY A 10 -16.05 -10.48 2.07
CA GLY A 10 -16.22 -11.46 0.98
C GLY A 10 -16.77 -10.89 -0.33
N GLY A 11 -17.14 -9.60 -0.41
CA GLY A 11 -17.69 -9.00 -1.62
C GLY A 11 -16.68 -8.87 -2.77
N ASP A 12 -17.14 -9.07 -4.00
CA ASP A 12 -16.31 -9.03 -5.23
C ASP A 12 -16.15 -7.62 -5.83
N GLY A 13 -16.83 -6.62 -5.25
CA GLY A 13 -16.84 -5.23 -5.74
C GLY A 13 -15.59 -4.43 -5.36
N LEU A 14 -14.39 -4.86 -5.80
CA LEU A 14 -13.14 -4.13 -5.58
C LEU A 14 -12.89 -3.09 -6.68
N VAL A 15 -12.67 -1.83 -6.29
CA VAL A 15 -12.30 -0.75 -7.21
C VAL A 15 -10.84 -0.33 -7.02
N PRO A 16 -10.07 -0.14 -8.10
CA PRO A 16 -8.68 0.30 -7.99
C PRO A 16 -8.60 1.75 -7.50
N GLY A 17 -7.53 2.03 -6.76
CA GLY A 17 -7.14 3.36 -6.33
C GLY A 17 -5.66 3.37 -5.94
N PHE A 18 -5.20 4.49 -5.41
CA PHE A 18 -3.86 4.58 -4.83
C PHE A 18 -3.92 5.38 -3.54
N ILE A 19 -2.99 5.10 -2.63
CA ILE A 19 -2.82 5.88 -1.42
C ILE A 19 -1.78 6.95 -1.75
N GLU A 20 -2.22 8.20 -1.74
CA GLU A 20 -1.39 9.37 -1.98
C GLU A 20 -0.63 9.73 -0.70
N ASP A 21 0.68 9.93 -0.82
CA ASP A 21 1.49 10.64 0.18
C ASP A 21 1.59 12.08 -0.32
N SER A 22 1.17 13.04 0.51
CA SER A 22 1.10 14.46 0.19
C SER A 22 2.20 15.28 0.85
N GLY A 23 3.23 14.65 1.43
CA GLY A 23 4.36 15.36 2.02
C GLY A 23 5.18 16.13 0.98
N ASP A 24 5.81 17.23 1.37
CA ASP A 24 6.54 18.15 0.47
C ASP A 24 7.64 17.47 -0.37
N SER A 25 8.20 16.35 0.10
CA SER A 25 9.22 15.56 -0.60
C SER A 25 8.72 14.18 -1.07
N SER A 26 7.41 13.95 -1.04
CA SER A 26 6.79 12.71 -1.48
C SER A 26 6.81 12.60 -3.01
N ARG A 27 6.72 11.36 -3.53
CA ARG A 27 6.57 11.12 -4.97
C ARG A 27 5.09 11.00 -5.38
N GLY A 28 4.15 11.50 -4.58
CA GLY A 28 2.71 11.36 -4.80
C GLY A 28 2.14 9.94 -4.60
N HIS A 29 2.91 9.01 -4.02
CA HIS A 29 2.46 7.66 -3.73
C HIS A 29 3.20 7.08 -2.51
N VAL A 30 2.50 6.24 -1.74
CA VAL A 30 3.12 5.48 -0.64
C VAL A 30 3.89 4.26 -1.15
N ARG A 31 4.82 3.78 -0.33
CA ARG A 31 5.53 2.51 -0.53
C ARG A 31 5.44 1.67 0.73
N TRP A 32 5.30 0.36 0.57
CA TRP A 32 5.46 -0.57 1.68
C TRP A 32 6.96 -0.76 1.93
N THR A 33 7.41 -0.62 3.17
CA THR A 33 8.81 -0.75 3.56
C THR A 33 8.93 -1.90 4.56
N GLU A 34 9.93 -2.75 4.39
CA GLU A 34 10.13 -3.90 5.28
C GLU A 34 10.46 -3.47 6.71
N GLY A 35 9.94 -4.22 7.69
CA GLY A 35 10.21 -4.03 9.11
C GLY A 35 9.24 -3.08 9.81
N ALA A 36 9.39 -2.98 11.14
CA ALA A 36 8.58 -2.08 11.95
C ALA A 36 8.86 -0.61 11.60
N LEU A 37 7.84 0.25 11.72
CA LEU A 37 8.03 1.69 11.57
C LEU A 37 8.96 2.21 12.67
N GLU A 38 10.11 2.73 12.27
CA GLU A 38 11.05 3.42 13.14
C GLU A 38 11.15 4.88 12.72
N ILE A 39 11.08 5.80 13.68
CA ILE A 39 11.13 7.25 13.44
C ILE A 39 12.40 7.79 14.07
N GLY A 40 13.28 8.38 13.25
CA GLY A 40 14.45 9.13 13.68
C GLY A 40 14.21 10.64 13.64
N SER A 41 15.26 11.42 13.95
CA SER A 41 15.20 12.88 13.99
C SER A 41 14.77 13.53 12.66
N TRP A 42 14.98 12.86 11.53
CA TRP A 42 14.65 13.35 10.18
C TRP A 42 13.48 12.60 9.52
N GLY A 43 12.70 11.84 10.30
CA GLY A 43 11.54 11.08 9.81
C GLY A 43 11.73 9.57 9.80
N ALA A 44 10.90 8.85 9.04
CA ALA A 44 10.89 7.39 9.02
C ALA A 44 12.21 6.81 8.48
N ILE A 45 12.80 5.88 9.22
CA ILE A 45 14.04 5.17 8.87
C ILE A 45 13.75 4.18 7.73
N ARG A 46 14.32 4.46 6.56
CA ARG A 46 14.12 3.68 5.32
C ARG A 46 15.43 3.14 4.74
N THR A 47 16.57 3.67 5.16
CA THR A 47 17.89 3.34 4.60
C THR A 47 18.21 1.86 4.81
N GLY A 48 18.61 1.17 3.74
CA GLY A 48 18.92 -0.25 3.75
C GLY A 48 17.72 -1.19 3.78
N ARG A 49 16.48 -0.66 3.81
CA ARG A 49 15.26 -1.47 3.82
C ARG A 49 14.69 -1.61 2.40
N PRO A 50 14.40 -2.83 1.94
CA PRO A 50 13.61 -3.04 0.73
C PRO A 50 12.27 -2.30 0.81
N HIS A 51 11.84 -1.76 -0.34
CA HIS A 51 10.55 -1.08 -0.46
C HIS A 51 9.87 -1.43 -1.77
N TRP A 52 8.53 -1.48 -1.74
CA TRP A 52 7.69 -1.89 -2.87
C TRP A 52 6.57 -0.89 -3.11
N LEU A 53 6.18 -0.74 -4.37
CA LEU A 53 4.94 -0.04 -4.73
C LEU A 53 3.74 -0.84 -4.22
N VAL A 54 2.72 -0.11 -3.75
CA VAL A 54 1.48 -0.69 -3.23
C VAL A 54 0.38 -0.52 -4.27
N ASP A 55 -0.23 -1.62 -4.69
CA ASP A 55 -1.52 -1.62 -5.37
C ASP A 55 -2.63 -1.64 -4.31
N ALA A 56 -3.56 -0.69 -4.41
CA ALA A 56 -4.65 -0.53 -3.46
C ALA A 56 -6.00 -0.70 -4.15
N TYR A 57 -6.89 -1.44 -3.48
CA TYR A 57 -8.26 -1.66 -3.94
C TYR A 57 -9.23 -1.39 -2.80
N ARG A 58 -10.30 -0.63 -3.06
CA ARG A 58 -11.35 -0.36 -2.07
C ARG A 58 -12.58 -1.22 -2.36
N CYS A 59 -13.11 -1.89 -1.35
CA CYS A 59 -14.40 -2.59 -1.46
C CYS A 59 -15.55 -1.57 -1.53
N ARG A 60 -16.42 -1.71 -2.53
CA ARG A 60 -17.63 -0.89 -2.69
C ARG A 60 -18.65 -1.13 -1.58
N ASP A 61 -18.68 -2.33 -1.01
CA ASP A 61 -19.71 -2.75 -0.04
C ASP A 61 -19.36 -2.33 1.39
N CYS A 62 -18.10 -2.48 1.81
CA CYS A 62 -17.69 -2.19 3.19
C CYS A 62 -16.54 -1.18 3.34
N SER A 63 -16.07 -0.58 2.24
CA SER A 63 -14.95 0.37 2.22
C SER A 63 -13.59 -0.18 2.65
N HIS A 64 -13.47 -1.48 2.93
CA HIS A 64 -12.19 -2.11 3.29
C HIS A 64 -11.16 -1.96 2.17
N LEU A 65 -9.91 -1.70 2.54
CA LEU A 65 -8.78 -1.62 1.62
C LEU A 65 -8.06 -2.96 1.55
N VAL A 66 -7.89 -3.47 0.34
CA VAL A 66 -7.02 -4.61 0.04
C VAL A 66 -5.76 -4.07 -0.59
N LEU A 67 -4.61 -4.37 0.02
CA LEU A 67 -3.30 -3.84 -0.37
C LEU A 67 -2.39 -4.99 -0.80
N PHE A 68 -1.70 -4.81 -1.91
CA PHE A 68 -0.71 -5.76 -2.42
C PHE A 68 0.58 -5.02 -2.75
N THR A 69 1.72 -5.67 -2.54
CA THR A 69 2.99 -5.17 -3.07
C THR A 69 3.19 -5.71 -4.48
N ARG A 70 3.68 -4.85 -5.38
CA ARG A 70 4.18 -5.34 -6.67
C ARG A 70 5.48 -6.11 -6.46
N PRO A 71 5.79 -7.11 -7.30
CA PRO A 71 7.14 -7.67 -7.35
C PRO A 71 8.16 -6.54 -7.49
N GLN A 72 9.28 -6.64 -6.78
CA GLN A 72 10.35 -5.65 -6.89
C GLN A 72 10.91 -5.73 -8.32
N GLU A 73 10.83 -4.65 -9.10
CA GLU A 73 11.65 -4.54 -10.31
C GLU A 73 13.11 -4.58 -9.86
N LYS A 74 13.85 -5.57 -10.36
CA LYS A 74 15.28 -5.74 -10.09
C LYS A 74 16.11 -4.72 -10.84
#